data_AF-D7BLY7-F1
#
_entry.id   AF-D7BLY7-F1
#
_cell.length_a   1.000
_cell.length_b   1.000
_cell.length_c   1.000
_cell.angle_alpha   90.00
_cell.angle_beta   90.00
_cell.angle_gamma   90.00
#
_symmetry.space_group_name_H-M   'P 1'
#
loop_
_entity.id
_entity.type
_entity.pdbx_description
1 polymer ?
#
loop_
_entity_poly.entity_id
_entity_poly.type
_entity_poly.pdbx_seq_one_letter_code
_entity_poly.pdbx_strand_id
1 'polypeptide(L)'
;MTELHIRQLSPEAQDQIISGVTYAEQHGLLADISCIDQEFARLRSLGEIPTPQMRLNLGAALGYIIQQHTNMQWASVTDGTTSVVVLVGSLGEQQVIIYPFDVVERRWNNPEPNVFANYYDDVIATLHTTREN
;
A
#
# COMPACT_ATOMS: atom_id res chain seq x y z
N MET A 1 -12.50 -21.69 -10.47
CA MET A 1 -11.86 -20.37 -10.64
C MET A 1 -12.62 -19.42 -9.73
N THR A 2 -11.95 -18.89 -8.72
CA THR A 2 -12.56 -17.89 -7.82
C THR A 2 -12.50 -16.55 -8.54
N GLU A 3 -13.64 -15.91 -8.75
CA GLU A 3 -13.70 -14.62 -9.43
C GLU A 3 -13.34 -13.52 -8.42
N LEU A 4 -12.39 -12.64 -8.78
CA LEU A 4 -12.02 -11.50 -7.95
C LEU A 4 -13.01 -10.37 -8.20
N HIS A 5 -13.66 -9.91 -7.15
CA HIS A 5 -14.61 -8.81 -7.20
C HIS A 5 -14.06 -7.58 -6.51
N ILE A 6 -14.06 -6.44 -7.21
CA ILE A 6 -13.72 -5.13 -6.62
C ILE A 6 -14.98 -4.50 -6.05
N ARG A 7 -14.86 -3.99 -4.82
CA ARG A 7 -15.94 -3.33 -4.09
C ARG A 7 -15.42 -2.06 -3.45
N GLN A 8 -16.33 -1.13 -3.22
CA GLN A 8 -16.05 0.02 -2.35
C GLN A 8 -15.63 -0.47 -0.96
N LEU A 9 -14.74 0.28 -0.31
CA LEU A 9 -14.35 -0.02 1.07
C LEU A 9 -15.55 0.06 2.01
N SER A 10 -15.63 -0.87 2.97
CA SER A 10 -16.53 -0.74 4.10
C SER A 10 -16.15 0.50 4.94
N PRO A 11 -17.09 1.12 5.67
CA PRO A 11 -16.79 2.26 6.54
C PRO A 11 -15.67 1.96 7.53
N GLU A 12 -15.66 0.77 8.12
CA GLU A 12 -14.59 0.34 9.04
C GLU A 12 -13.22 0.31 8.38
N ALA A 13 -13.13 -0.21 7.15
CA ALA A 13 -11.87 -0.23 6.42
C ALA A 13 -11.42 1.19 6.03
N GLN A 14 -12.36 2.07 5.68
CA GLN A 14 -12.05 3.49 5.42
C GLN A 14 -11.47 4.16 6.68
N ASP A 15 -12.10 3.96 7.85
CA ASP A 15 -11.64 4.51 9.12
C ASP A 15 -10.25 3.99 9.50
N GLN A 16 -9.96 2.71 9.25
CA GLN A 16 -8.62 2.13 9.45
C GLN A 16 -7.56 2.77 8.56
N ILE A 17 -7.87 3.00 7.28
CA ILE A 17 -6.97 3.70 6.36
C ILE A 17 -6.74 5.14 6.81
N ILE A 18 -7.82 5.87 7.15
CA ILE A 18 -7.72 7.26 7.62
C ILE A 18 -6.86 7.33 8.90
N SER A 19 -7.07 6.42 9.83
CA SER A 19 -6.28 6.32 11.06
C SER A 19 -4.79 6.05 10.76
N GLY A 20 -4.50 5.10 9.86
CA GLY A 20 -3.14 4.78 9.45
C GLY A 20 -2.43 5.94 8.74
N VAL A 21 -3.13 6.66 7.86
CA VAL A 21 -2.61 7.87 7.19
C VAL A 21 -2.37 9.00 8.18
N THR A 22 -3.30 9.23 9.11
CA THR A 22 -3.14 10.25 10.16
C THR A 22 -1.93 9.96 11.03
N TYR A 23 -1.73 8.70 11.42
CA TYR A 23 -0.53 8.27 12.13
C TYR A 23 0.74 8.54 11.30
N ALA A 24 0.73 8.16 10.02
CA ALA A 24 1.85 8.33 9.11
C ALA A 24 2.24 9.80 8.94
N GLU A 25 1.26 10.70 8.84
CA GLU A 25 1.47 12.14 8.79
C GLU A 25 2.14 12.66 10.07
N GLN A 26 1.60 12.29 11.24
CA GLN A 26 2.13 12.71 12.55
C GLN A 26 3.56 12.25 12.81
N HIS A 27 3.99 11.17 12.16
CA HIS A 27 5.34 10.58 12.29
C HIS A 27 6.24 10.89 11.08
N GLY A 28 5.81 11.75 10.16
CA GLY A 28 6.61 12.18 9.01
C GLY A 28 6.85 11.11 7.94
N LEU A 29 6.05 10.02 7.93
CA LEU A 29 6.22 8.90 7.01
C LEU A 29 5.75 9.23 5.58
N LEU A 30 4.91 10.25 5.42
CA LEU A 30 4.33 10.64 4.13
C LEU A 30 5.24 11.55 3.29
N ALA A 31 6.39 11.98 3.84
CA ALA A 31 7.28 12.91 3.15
C ALA A 31 7.99 12.26 1.95
N ASP A 32 8.41 11.00 2.10
CA ASP A 32 9.15 10.23 1.10
C ASP A 32 9.09 8.73 1.46
N ILE A 33 9.23 7.84 0.48
CA ILE A 33 9.26 6.38 0.69
C ILE A 33 10.42 5.96 1.60
N SER A 34 11.55 6.67 1.53
CA SER A 34 12.69 6.46 2.42
C SER A 34 12.34 6.65 3.90
N CYS A 35 11.34 7.48 4.23
CA CYS A 35 10.82 7.62 5.60
C CYS A 35 10.11 6.34 6.06
N ILE A 36 9.40 5.65 5.16
CA ILE A 36 8.77 4.35 5.44
C ILE A 36 9.84 3.28 5.66
N ASP A 37 10.90 3.24 4.84
CA ASP A 37 12.02 2.31 5.01
C ASP A 37 12.76 2.53 6.35
N GLN A 38 12.98 3.79 6.73
CA GLN A 38 13.60 4.14 8.02
C GLN A 38 12.74 3.68 9.20
N GLU A 39 11.44 3.94 9.16
CA GLU A 39 10.52 3.51 10.20
C GLU A 39 10.41 1.99 10.28
N PHE A 40 10.35 1.30 9.13
CA PHE A 40 10.41 -0.15 9.08
C PHE A 40 11.70 -0.70 9.72
N ALA A 41 12.87 -0.12 9.38
CA ALA A 41 14.14 -0.52 9.95
C ALA A 41 14.20 -0.29 11.47
N ARG A 42 13.66 0.84 11.94
CA ARG A 42 13.50 1.14 13.37
C ARG A 42 12.65 0.07 14.05
N LEU A 43 11.45 -0.22 13.53
CA LEU A 43 10.54 -1.22 14.09
C LEU A 43 11.17 -2.63 14.11
N ARG A 44 11.87 -3.03 13.05
CA ARG A 44 12.65 -4.28 13.00
C ARG A 44 13.74 -4.34 14.06
N SER A 45 14.45 -3.23 14.30
CA SER A 45 15.55 -3.19 15.27
C SER A 45 15.10 -3.39 16.73
N LEU A 46 13.83 -3.10 17.03
CA LEU A 46 13.23 -3.35 18.33
C LEU A 46 12.95 -4.85 18.58
N GLY A 47 13.12 -5.71 17.58
CA GLY A 47 12.89 -7.15 17.70
C GLY A 47 11.43 -7.55 17.84
N GLU A 48 10.49 -6.64 17.56
CA GLU A 48 9.07 -6.88 17.71
C GLU A 48 8.51 -7.71 16.55
N ILE A 49 7.54 -8.58 16.85
CA ILE A 49 6.69 -9.20 15.82
C ILE A 49 5.76 -8.09 15.30
N PRO A 50 5.61 -7.91 13.98
CA PRO A 50 4.85 -6.80 13.43
C PRO A 50 3.41 -6.98 13.84
N THR A 51 2.89 -6.01 14.59
CA THR A 51 1.47 -6.02 14.95
C THR A 51 0.63 -5.69 13.71
N PRO A 52 -0.65 -6.11 13.68
CA PRO A 52 -1.56 -5.68 12.62
C PRO A 52 -1.60 -4.16 12.44
N GLN A 53 -1.50 -3.40 13.54
CA GLN A 53 -1.48 -1.94 13.50
C GLN A 53 -0.21 -1.38 12.83
N MET A 54 0.96 -1.98 13.07
CA MET A 54 2.21 -1.55 12.40
C MET A 54 2.12 -1.77 10.89
N ARG A 55 1.60 -2.94 10.47
CA ARG A 55 1.37 -3.22 9.04
C ARG A 55 0.37 -2.24 8.44
N LEU A 56 -0.70 -1.91 9.18
CA LEU A 56 -1.68 -0.92 8.76
C LEU A 56 -1.04 0.45 8.56
N ASN A 57 -0.25 0.93 9.52
CA ASN A 57 0.38 2.25 9.46
C ASN A 57 1.35 2.37 8.27
N LEU A 58 2.24 1.39 8.09
CA LEU A 58 3.22 1.39 7.00
C LEU A 58 2.54 1.21 5.63
N GLY A 59 1.55 0.31 5.53
CA GLY A 59 0.84 0.06 4.28
C GLY A 59 -0.05 1.22 3.88
N ALA A 60 -0.71 1.88 4.84
CA ALA A 60 -1.47 3.10 4.61
C ALA A 60 -0.58 4.26 4.16
N ALA A 61 0.61 4.42 4.75
CA ALA A 61 1.60 5.40 4.31
C ALA A 61 2.02 5.16 2.86
N LEU A 62 2.43 3.93 2.52
CA LEU A 62 2.85 3.57 1.17
C LEU A 62 1.73 3.79 0.15
N GLY A 63 0.53 3.31 0.45
CA GLY A 63 -0.62 3.48 -0.42
C GLY A 63 -1.03 4.96 -0.57
N TYR A 64 -0.92 5.76 0.49
CA TYR A 64 -1.19 7.19 0.40
C TYR A 64 -0.19 7.88 -0.54
N ILE A 65 1.10 7.60 -0.41
CA ILE A 65 2.13 8.16 -1.32
C ILE A 65 1.80 7.77 -2.77
N ILE A 66 1.54 6.49 -3.04
CA ILE A 66 1.14 6.03 -4.38
C ILE A 66 -0.11 6.78 -4.87
N GLN A 67 -1.13 6.93 -4.01
CA GLN A 67 -2.35 7.65 -4.34
C GLN A 67 -2.10 9.12 -4.67
N GLN A 68 -1.20 9.83 -3.98
CA GLN A 68 -0.90 11.23 -4.28
C GLN A 68 -0.20 11.42 -5.63
N HIS A 69 0.58 10.42 -6.06
CA HIS A 69 1.31 10.45 -7.32
C HIS A 69 0.56 9.79 -8.49
N THR A 70 -0.66 9.29 -8.25
CA THR A 70 -1.45 8.56 -9.25
C THR A 70 -2.93 8.97 -9.16
N ASN A 71 -3.77 8.41 -10.05
CA ASN A 71 -5.23 8.60 -9.98
C ASN A 71 -5.94 7.43 -9.29
N MET A 72 -5.21 6.59 -8.55
CA MET A 72 -5.75 5.37 -7.96
C MET A 72 -6.61 5.67 -6.73
N GLN A 73 -7.58 4.78 -6.46
CA GLN A 73 -8.52 4.91 -5.35
C GLN A 73 -8.46 3.69 -4.46
N TRP A 74 -8.66 3.90 -3.16
CA TRP A 74 -8.76 2.79 -2.23
C TRP A 74 -10.04 1.97 -2.47
N ALA A 75 -9.90 0.66 -2.53
CA ALA A 75 -11.00 -0.28 -2.71
C ALA A 75 -10.71 -1.57 -1.94
N SER A 76 -11.68 -2.48 -1.96
CA SER A 76 -11.47 -3.85 -1.49
C SER A 76 -11.57 -4.82 -2.66
N VAL A 77 -10.70 -5.82 -2.69
CA VAL A 77 -10.79 -6.98 -3.57
C VAL A 77 -11.19 -8.17 -2.73
N THR A 78 -12.22 -8.89 -3.16
CA THR A 78 -12.70 -10.09 -2.49
C THR A 78 -12.81 -11.27 -3.43
N ASP A 79 -12.47 -12.45 -2.92
CA ASP A 79 -12.70 -13.74 -3.58
C ASP A 79 -14.01 -14.42 -3.10
N GLY A 80 -14.83 -13.68 -2.34
CA GLY A 80 -16.05 -14.20 -1.71
C GLY A 80 -15.85 -14.75 -0.30
N THR A 81 -14.61 -15.00 0.14
CA THR A 81 -14.27 -15.47 1.49
C THR A 81 -13.40 -14.47 2.25
N THR A 82 -12.40 -13.90 1.57
CA THR A 82 -11.46 -12.94 2.12
C THR A 82 -11.63 -11.61 1.40
N SER A 83 -11.40 -10.51 2.12
CA SER A 83 -11.40 -9.15 1.56
C SER A 83 -10.10 -8.47 1.91
N VAL A 84 -9.42 -7.92 0.91
CA VAL A 84 -8.13 -7.24 1.08
C VAL A 84 -8.26 -5.80 0.59
N VAL A 85 -7.70 -4.86 1.35
CA VAL A 85 -7.67 -3.45 0.96
C VAL A 85 -6.55 -3.20 -0.03
N VAL A 86 -6.89 -2.53 -1.13
CA VAL A 86 -6.02 -2.29 -2.28
C VAL A 86 -6.18 -0.87 -2.80
N LEU A 87 -5.25 -0.45 -3.65
CA LEU A 87 -5.48 0.66 -4.56
C LEU A 87 -5.90 0.10 -5.92
N VAL A 88 -6.93 0.67 -6.51
CA VAL A 88 -7.41 0.33 -7.85
C VAL A 88 -7.35 1.54 -8.78
N GLY A 89 -6.98 1.30 -10.02
CA GLY A 89 -6.94 2.30 -11.07
C GLY A 89 -7.09 1.65 -12.45
N SER A 90 -6.88 2.45 -13.48
CA SER A 90 -6.98 2.00 -14.88
C SER A 90 -5.82 2.52 -15.71
N LEU A 91 -5.32 1.66 -16.59
CA LEU A 91 -4.41 1.98 -17.68
C LEU A 91 -5.07 1.63 -19.01
N GLY A 92 -5.58 2.65 -19.69
CA GLY A 92 -6.50 2.45 -20.81
C GLY A 92 -7.72 1.65 -20.37
N GLU A 93 -7.96 0.50 -21.02
CA GLU A 93 -9.05 -0.42 -20.68
C GLU A 93 -8.68 -1.44 -19.60
N GLN A 94 -7.40 -1.54 -19.22
CA GLN A 94 -6.93 -2.51 -18.25
C GLN A 94 -7.04 -1.96 -16.83
N GLN A 95 -7.64 -2.74 -15.94
CA GLN A 95 -7.66 -2.43 -14.51
C GLN A 95 -6.35 -2.83 -13.84
N VAL A 96 -5.83 -1.94 -12.99
CA VAL A 96 -4.61 -2.15 -12.21
C VAL A 96 -4.96 -2.19 -10.74
N ILE A 97 -4.40 -3.17 -10.02
CA ILE A 97 -4.59 -3.38 -8.59
C ILE A 97 -3.23 -3.40 -7.91
N ILE A 98 -3.09 -2.62 -6.85
CA ILE A 98 -1.87 -2.48 -6.04
C ILE A 98 -2.20 -2.89 -4.62
N TYR A 99 -1.27 -3.59 -3.98
CA TYR A 99 -1.44 -4.22 -2.67
C TYR A 99 -0.40 -3.66 -1.67
N PRO A 100 -0.59 -2.43 -1.15
CA PRO A 100 0.42 -1.79 -0.30
C PRO A 100 0.72 -2.59 0.98
N PHE A 101 -0.29 -3.23 1.57
CA PHE A 101 -0.14 -4.01 2.81
C PHE A 101 0.66 -5.30 2.59
N ASP A 102 0.44 -5.98 1.47
CA ASP A 102 1.16 -7.20 1.11
C ASP A 102 2.65 -6.93 0.91
N VAL A 103 3.01 -5.74 0.38
CA VAL A 103 4.41 -5.32 0.24
C VAL A 103 5.08 -5.16 1.59
N VAL A 104 4.39 -4.57 2.58
CA VAL A 104 4.89 -4.46 3.96
C VAL A 104 5.07 -5.84 4.58
N GLU A 105 4.11 -6.74 4.41
CA GLU A 105 4.21 -8.12 4.90
C GLU A 105 5.37 -8.87 4.24
N ARG A 106 5.51 -8.77 2.92
CA ARG A 106 6.63 -9.38 2.17
C ARG A 106 7.97 -8.85 2.66
N ARG A 107 8.10 -7.53 2.83
CA ARG A 107 9.33 -6.89 3.36
C ARG A 107 9.62 -7.33 4.79
N TRP A 108 8.59 -7.61 5.59
CA TRP A 108 8.78 -8.16 6.92
C TRP A 108 9.25 -9.61 6.91
N ASN A 109 8.77 -10.43 5.99
CA ASN A 109 9.16 -11.83 5.90
C ASN A 109 10.46 -12.06 5.11
N ASN A 110 10.89 -11.09 4.30
CA ASN A 110 12.10 -11.17 3.47
C ASN A 110 12.96 -9.89 3.60
N PRO A 111 14.20 -9.97 4.12
CA PRO A 111 15.06 -8.81 4.38
C PRO A 111 15.66 -8.15 3.12
N GLU A 112 15.07 -8.30 1.94
CA GLU A 112 15.47 -7.65 0.68
C GLU A 112 15.55 -6.11 0.79
N PRO A 113 16.71 -5.47 0.59
CA PRO A 113 16.81 -4.01 0.68
C PRO A 113 15.91 -3.30 -0.34
N ASN A 114 15.47 -2.08 -0.02
CA ASN A 114 14.76 -1.17 -0.93
C ASN A 114 13.43 -1.69 -1.51
N VAL A 115 12.76 -2.65 -0.86
CA VAL A 115 11.47 -3.20 -1.36
C VAL A 115 10.41 -2.12 -1.55
N PHE A 116 10.29 -1.14 -0.65
CA PHE A 116 9.28 -0.09 -0.80
C PHE A 116 9.60 0.85 -1.96
N ALA A 117 10.86 1.29 -2.08
CA ALA A 117 11.32 2.13 -3.17
C ALA A 117 11.14 1.45 -4.54
N ASN A 118 11.63 0.22 -4.69
CA ASN A 118 11.49 -0.54 -5.93
C ASN A 118 10.01 -0.75 -6.31
N TYR A 119 9.17 -1.09 -5.33
CA TYR A 119 7.74 -1.28 -5.57
C TYR A 119 7.06 0.01 -6.05
N TYR A 120 7.37 1.13 -5.42
CA TYR A 120 6.85 2.43 -5.85
C TYR A 120 7.33 2.80 -7.25
N ASP A 121 8.62 2.66 -7.53
CA ASP A 121 9.19 3.00 -8.84
C ASP A 121 8.54 2.14 -9.94
N ASP A 122 8.37 0.83 -9.70
CA ASP A 122 7.69 -0.08 -10.63
C ASP A 122 6.24 0.34 -10.87
N VAL A 123 5.52 0.72 -9.81
CA VAL A 123 4.13 1.21 -9.89
C VAL A 123 4.06 2.50 -10.72
N ILE A 124 4.87 3.50 -10.40
CA ILE A 124 4.85 4.79 -11.07
C ILE A 124 5.29 4.65 -12.52
N ALA A 125 6.33 3.87 -12.79
CA ALA A 125 6.80 3.59 -14.16
C ALA A 125 5.70 2.91 -14.99
N THR A 126 5.02 1.91 -14.41
CA THR A 126 3.92 1.20 -15.08
C THR A 126 2.75 2.14 -15.37
N LEU A 127 2.42 3.05 -14.46
CA LEU A 127 1.28 3.95 -14.62
C LEU A 127 1.56 5.17 -15.52
N HIS A 128 2.82 5.59 -15.65
CA HIS A 128 3.23 6.74 -16.48
C HIS A 128 3.58 6.36 -17.92
N THR A 129 4.14 5.18 -18.18
CA THR A 129 4.54 4.75 -19.54
C THR A 129 3.38 4.64 -20.54
N THR A 130 2.13 4.64 -20.08
CA THR A 130 0.94 4.54 -20.94
C THR A 130 0.28 5.88 -21.27
N ARG A 131 0.78 7.01 -20.75
CA ARG A 131 0.27 8.34 -21.14
C ARG A 131 0.83 8.86 -22.47
N GLU A 132 1.89 8.24 -23.00
CA GLU A 132 2.62 8.71 -24.18
C GLU A 132 2.40 7.86 -25.46
N ASN A 133 1.49 6.88 -25.44
CA ASN A 133 1.07 6.11 -26.62
C ASN A 133 -0.42 6.31 -26.92
#